data_AF-A0A2H0RQ70-F1
#
_entry.id   AF-A0A2H0RQ70-F1
#
_cell.length_a   1.000
_cell.length_b   1.000
_cell.length_c   1.000
_cell.angle_alpha   90.00
_cell.angle_beta   90.00
_cell.angle_gamma   90.00
#
_symmetry.space_group_name_H-M   'P 1'
#
loop_
_entity.id
_entity.type
_entity.pdbx_description
1 polymer ?
#
loop_
_entity_poly.entity_id
_entity_poly.type
_entity_poly.pdbx_seq_one_letter_code
_entity_poly.pdbx_strand_id
1 'polypeptide(L)'
;MEAIEFGNFEPVDKSLLQQKLHEYEQRFPEAMRILEVGGVHPSREVILKNPYLPGQPEDVESFTNIGRHCVAVAHLAEKLDPTAVERALVHDANKRYEVMRKKAQKSGALNCADVYSGQAYEAIREKLKGENIHPELLDYLAAAGKETGHNSLMSFLQIDSQGAIFLNPKRTNAEKVVHIADDMTSSTLPKDGSEEQTYYVTCEERMALSDFPNRYAFLFIEGFGFDASGKAVTIRDINSDDAKKLRQMKSYADWQVIVAKMIATDLQKALAPDNKQDPELFLCDRANS
;
A
#
# COMPACT_ATOMS: atom_id res chain seq x y z
N MET A 1 -6.10 23.83 11.08
CA MET A 1 -4.88 23.11 10.71
C MET A 1 -3.78 24.12 10.66
N GLU A 2 -2.86 24.09 11.62
CA GLU A 2 -1.61 24.84 11.52
C GLU A 2 -0.83 24.31 10.30
N ALA A 3 -0.13 25.20 9.60
CA ALA A 3 0.75 24.79 8.52
C ALA A 3 1.89 23.98 9.15
N ILE A 4 1.91 22.68 8.88
CA ILE A 4 3.07 21.85 9.20
C ILE A 4 4.22 22.40 8.35
N GLU A 5 5.25 22.95 8.99
CA GLU A 5 6.52 23.23 8.30
C GLU A 5 7.13 21.88 7.96
N PHE A 6 6.89 21.44 6.73
CA PHE A 6 7.47 20.21 6.20
C PHE A 6 8.98 20.36 6.06
N GLY A 7 9.72 19.29 6.39
CA GLY A 7 11.15 19.23 6.11
C GLY A 7 11.44 19.44 4.62
N ASN A 8 12.64 19.91 4.29
CA ASN A 8 13.13 19.87 2.92
C ASN A 8 13.34 18.40 2.55
N PHE A 9 12.33 17.76 1.94
CA PHE A 9 12.45 16.40 1.43
C PHE A 9 13.26 16.40 0.13
N GLU A 10 14.28 15.56 0.06
CA GLU A 10 14.97 15.32 -1.20
C GLU A 10 14.23 14.22 -1.98
N PRO A 11 13.94 14.43 -3.27
CA PRO A 11 13.36 13.39 -4.10
C PRO A 11 14.36 12.24 -4.26
N VAL A 12 13.85 11.01 -4.27
CA VAL A 12 14.64 9.82 -4.57
C VAL A 12 15.26 9.96 -5.96
N ASP A 13 16.56 9.68 -6.07
CA ASP A 13 17.29 9.77 -7.33
C ASP A 13 16.65 8.86 -8.39
N LYS A 14 16.22 9.47 -9.50
CA LYS A 14 15.62 8.76 -10.64
C LYS A 14 16.58 7.73 -11.24
N SER A 15 17.88 8.03 -11.25
CA SER A 15 18.91 7.12 -11.76
C SER A 15 19.06 5.89 -10.87
N LEU A 16 18.93 6.05 -9.55
CA LEU A 16 18.89 4.95 -8.59
C LEU A 16 17.68 4.05 -8.83
N LEU A 17 16.47 4.61 -8.96
CA LEU A 17 15.27 3.81 -9.22
C LEU A 17 15.33 3.10 -10.57
N GLN A 18 15.95 3.72 -11.59
CA GLN A 18 16.18 3.08 -12.88
C GLN A 18 17.19 1.93 -12.80
N GLN A 19 18.27 2.09 -12.02
CA GLN A 19 19.21 1.02 -11.73
C GLN A 19 18.53 -0.13 -10.98
N LYS A 20 17.71 0.19 -9.98
CA LYS A 20 16.95 -0.79 -9.20
C LYS A 20 15.95 -1.54 -10.03
N LEU A 21 15.26 -0.87 -10.95
CA LEU A 21 14.41 -1.53 -11.92
C LEU A 21 15.20 -2.59 -12.71
N HIS A 22 16.36 -2.23 -13.28
CA HIS A 22 17.16 -3.19 -14.04
C HIS A 22 17.64 -4.37 -13.19
N GLU A 23 18.06 -4.10 -11.96
CA GLU A 23 18.45 -5.13 -11.00
C GLU A 23 17.28 -6.08 -10.68
N TYR A 24 16.08 -5.54 -10.43
CA TYR A 24 14.90 -6.34 -10.09
C TYR A 24 14.34 -7.09 -11.31
N GLU A 25 14.47 -6.58 -12.53
CA GLU A 25 14.15 -7.34 -13.76
C GLU A 25 15.00 -8.62 -13.88
N GLN A 26 16.23 -8.61 -13.36
CA GLN A 26 17.10 -9.78 -13.37
C GLN A 26 16.87 -10.70 -12.16
N ARG A 27 16.69 -10.12 -10.97
CA ARG A 27 16.58 -10.88 -9.70
C ARG A 27 15.19 -11.45 -9.47
N PHE A 28 14.14 -10.75 -9.91
CA PHE A 28 12.73 -11.09 -9.66
C PHE A 28 11.92 -11.09 -10.96
N PRO A 29 12.29 -11.90 -11.96
CA PRO A 29 11.63 -11.90 -13.27
C PRO A 29 10.14 -12.24 -13.19
N GLU A 30 9.75 -13.07 -12.22
CA GLU A 30 8.36 -13.46 -11.99
C GLU A 30 7.50 -12.30 -11.47
N ALA A 31 8.01 -11.53 -10.50
CA ALA A 31 7.35 -10.30 -10.04
C ALA A 31 7.18 -9.28 -11.17
N MET A 32 8.20 -9.10 -12.01
CA MET A 32 8.09 -8.20 -13.16
C MET A 32 7.07 -8.70 -14.19
N ARG A 33 7.00 -10.01 -14.41
CA ARG A 33 5.97 -10.62 -15.26
C ARG A 33 4.56 -10.37 -14.71
N ILE A 34 4.39 -10.46 -13.41
CA ILE A 34 3.12 -10.13 -12.74
C ILE A 34 2.75 -8.67 -12.95
N LEU A 35 3.69 -7.73 -12.80
CA LEU A 35 3.42 -6.31 -13.05
C LEU A 35 3.04 -6.05 -14.51
N GLU A 36 3.67 -6.75 -15.46
CA GLU A 36 3.33 -6.70 -16.88
C GLU A 36 1.91 -7.21 -17.16
N VAL A 37 1.53 -8.38 -16.64
CA VAL A 37 0.17 -8.94 -16.79
C VAL A 37 -0.88 -8.12 -16.02
N GLY A 38 -0.48 -7.55 -14.89
CA GLY A 38 -1.20 -6.54 -14.11
C GLY A 38 -1.45 -5.24 -14.88
N GLY A 39 -0.67 -5.00 -15.92
CA GLY A 39 -0.70 -3.78 -16.73
C GLY A 39 -0.17 -2.55 -16.00
N VAL A 40 0.72 -2.76 -15.01
CA VAL A 40 1.33 -1.75 -14.14
C VAL A 40 2.86 -1.80 -14.20
N HIS A 41 3.46 -2.34 -15.27
CA HIS A 41 4.93 -2.40 -15.39
C HIS A 41 5.55 -0.99 -15.39
N PRO A 42 6.67 -0.75 -14.67
CA PRO A 42 7.25 0.60 -14.51
C PRO A 42 7.73 1.27 -15.80
N SER A 43 8.11 0.47 -16.80
CA SER A 43 8.71 0.94 -18.07
C SER A 43 7.98 0.51 -19.34
N ARG A 44 6.88 -0.27 -19.21
CA ARG A 44 6.18 -0.83 -20.38
C ARG A 44 4.71 -0.46 -20.31
N GLU A 45 4.24 0.22 -21.35
CA GLU A 45 2.81 0.43 -21.51
C GLU A 45 2.17 -0.86 -22.02
N VAL A 46 1.19 -1.32 -21.27
CA VAL A 46 0.45 -2.54 -21.60
C VAL A 46 -0.94 -2.11 -22.03
N ILE A 47 -1.39 -2.52 -23.21
CA ILE A 47 -2.77 -2.31 -23.64
C ILE A 47 -3.59 -3.50 -23.14
N LEU A 48 -4.64 -3.22 -22.37
CA LEU A 48 -5.48 -4.26 -21.77
C LEU A 48 -6.95 -4.06 -22.12
N LYS A 49 -7.61 -5.16 -22.49
CA LYS A 49 -9.08 -5.20 -22.56
C LYS A 49 -9.65 -5.20 -21.15
N ASN A 50 -10.61 -4.32 -20.89
CA ASN A 50 -11.33 -4.31 -19.62
C ASN A 50 -12.21 -5.58 -19.53
N PRO A 51 -11.89 -6.55 -18.65
CA PRO A 51 -12.61 -7.81 -18.60
C PRO A 51 -14.03 -7.65 -18.03
N TYR A 52 -14.34 -6.51 -17.40
CA TYR A 52 -15.63 -6.22 -16.78
C TYR A 52 -16.57 -5.40 -17.68
N LEU A 53 -16.08 -4.95 -18.84
CA LEU A 53 -16.85 -4.23 -19.85
C LEU A 53 -16.63 -4.84 -21.25
N PRO A 54 -17.11 -6.08 -21.47
CA PRO A 54 -16.89 -6.76 -22.75
C PRO A 54 -17.48 -5.97 -23.92
N GLY A 55 -16.69 -5.76 -24.97
CA GLY A 55 -17.07 -5.01 -26.16
C GLY A 55 -16.70 -3.52 -26.14
N GLN A 56 -16.15 -3.00 -25.04
CA GLN A 56 -15.55 -1.65 -25.01
C GLN A 56 -14.16 -1.63 -25.66
N PRO A 57 -13.70 -0.44 -26.15
CA PRO A 57 -12.34 -0.25 -26.60
C PRO A 57 -11.31 -0.68 -25.55
N GLU A 58 -10.10 -0.98 -26.02
CA GLU A 58 -8.99 -1.31 -25.13
C GLU A 58 -8.66 -0.13 -24.21
N ASP A 59 -8.35 -0.43 -22.95
CA ASP A 59 -7.93 0.57 -21.99
C ASP A 59 -6.46 0.91 -22.32
N VAL A 60 -6.25 2.15 -22.77
CA VAL A 60 -4.93 2.70 -23.13
C VAL A 60 -4.35 3.59 -22.02
N GLU A 61 -5.01 3.68 -20.86
CA GLU A 61 -4.51 4.45 -19.72
C GLU A 61 -3.20 3.83 -19.21
N SER A 62 -2.17 4.68 -19.05
CA SER A 62 -0.85 4.27 -18.57
C SER A 62 -0.86 4.18 -17.05
N PHE A 63 -0.40 3.05 -16.52
CA PHE A 63 -0.22 2.81 -15.07
C PHE A 63 1.26 2.64 -14.70
N THR A 64 2.17 3.15 -15.55
CA THR A 64 3.61 3.03 -15.34
C THR A 64 4.07 3.76 -14.07
N ASN A 65 3.33 4.79 -13.62
CA ASN A 65 3.54 5.47 -12.35
C ASN A 65 3.35 4.53 -11.15
N ILE A 66 2.32 3.67 -11.18
CA ILE A 66 2.11 2.64 -10.15
C ILE A 66 3.26 1.64 -10.16
N GLY A 67 3.74 1.24 -11.35
CA GLY A 67 4.93 0.40 -11.44
C GLY A 67 6.18 1.03 -10.84
N ARG A 68 6.41 2.32 -11.11
CA ARG A 68 7.54 3.08 -10.53
C ARG A 68 7.42 3.18 -9.01
N HIS A 69 6.20 3.40 -8.51
CA HIS A 69 5.89 3.35 -7.09
C HIS A 69 6.26 1.98 -6.48
N CYS A 70 5.85 0.87 -7.11
CA CYS A 70 6.23 -0.48 -6.67
C CYS A 70 7.76 -0.68 -6.59
N VAL A 71 8.53 -0.14 -7.55
CA VAL A 71 10.00 -0.21 -7.52
C VAL A 71 10.57 0.58 -6.34
N ALA A 72 10.04 1.76 -6.04
CA ALA A 72 10.46 2.54 -4.88
C ALA A 72 10.11 1.85 -3.55
N VAL A 73 8.90 1.31 -3.42
CA VAL A 73 8.49 0.52 -2.26
C VAL A 73 9.39 -0.71 -2.09
N ALA A 74 9.75 -1.39 -3.18
CA ALA A 74 10.66 -2.52 -3.16
C ALA A 74 12.09 -2.14 -2.77
N HIS A 75 12.59 -0.98 -3.19
CA HIS A 75 13.89 -0.45 -2.77
C HIS A 75 13.92 -0.16 -1.27
N LEU A 76 12.87 0.48 -0.73
CA LEU A 76 12.76 0.66 0.71
C LEU A 76 12.67 -0.69 1.43
N ALA A 77 11.81 -1.60 0.96
CA ALA A 77 11.70 -2.95 1.52
C ALA A 77 13.05 -3.68 1.54
N GLU A 78 13.86 -3.58 0.49
CA GLU A 78 15.20 -4.19 0.44
C GLU A 78 16.13 -3.69 1.56
N LYS A 79 16.05 -2.41 1.90
CA LYS A 79 16.86 -1.80 2.97
C LYS A 79 16.43 -2.26 4.36
N LEU A 80 15.17 -2.66 4.51
CA LEU A 80 14.58 -3.10 5.79
C LEU A 80 14.65 -4.61 5.98
N ASP A 81 14.25 -5.37 4.95
CA ASP A 81 14.27 -6.83 4.89
C ASP A 81 14.33 -7.28 3.42
N PRO A 82 15.50 -7.75 2.93
CA PRO A 82 15.66 -8.23 1.56
C PRO A 82 14.70 -9.36 1.15
N THR A 83 14.12 -10.09 2.11
CA THR A 83 13.15 -11.15 1.81
C THR A 83 11.76 -10.62 1.46
N ALA A 84 11.48 -9.35 1.74
CA ALA A 84 10.21 -8.69 1.44
C ALA A 84 10.15 -8.06 0.04
N VAL A 85 11.26 -8.02 -0.70
CA VAL A 85 11.38 -7.26 -1.96
C VAL A 85 10.40 -7.74 -3.03
N GLU A 86 10.29 -9.05 -3.24
CA GLU A 86 9.42 -9.60 -4.27
C GLU A 86 7.94 -9.31 -3.96
N ARG A 87 7.56 -9.43 -2.68
CA ARG A 87 6.22 -9.09 -2.17
C ARG A 87 5.90 -7.60 -2.34
N ALA A 88 6.88 -6.74 -2.03
CA ALA A 88 6.80 -5.29 -2.21
C ALA A 88 6.63 -4.89 -3.68
N LEU A 89 7.34 -5.55 -4.60
CA LEU A 89 7.22 -5.26 -6.04
C LEU A 89 5.80 -5.46 -6.55
N VAL A 90 5.08 -6.47 -6.07
CA VAL A 90 3.76 -6.84 -6.61
C VAL A 90 2.57 -6.39 -5.75
N HIS A 91 2.80 -5.63 -4.66
CA HIS A 91 1.74 -5.21 -3.74
C HIS A 91 0.57 -4.50 -4.48
N ASP A 92 0.90 -3.63 -5.43
CA ASP A 92 -0.07 -2.86 -6.22
C ASP A 92 -0.34 -3.43 -7.62
N ALA A 93 0.07 -4.68 -7.90
CA ALA A 93 -0.11 -5.33 -9.22
C ALA A 93 -1.57 -5.37 -9.71
N ASN A 94 -2.53 -5.33 -8.79
CA ASN A 94 -3.96 -5.36 -9.10
C ASN A 94 -4.57 -3.98 -9.40
N LYS A 95 -3.81 -2.88 -9.28
CA LYS A 95 -4.37 -1.53 -9.24
C LYS A 95 -5.19 -1.17 -10.49
N ARG A 96 -4.69 -1.54 -11.65
CA ARG A 96 -5.40 -1.30 -12.92
C ARG A 96 -6.73 -2.04 -13.00
N TYR A 97 -6.77 -3.30 -12.57
CA TYR A 97 -8.01 -4.08 -12.51
C TYR A 97 -8.98 -3.50 -11.48
N GLU A 98 -8.50 -2.97 -10.35
CA GLU A 98 -9.34 -2.22 -9.40
C GLU A 98 -10.00 -1.01 -10.05
N VAL A 99 -9.24 -0.21 -10.81
CA VAL A 99 -9.78 0.94 -11.56
C VAL A 99 -10.81 0.50 -12.60
N MET A 100 -10.53 -0.57 -13.36
CA MET A 100 -11.47 -1.15 -14.32
C MET A 100 -12.76 -1.63 -13.67
N ARG A 101 -12.70 -2.30 -12.51
CA ARG A 101 -13.89 -2.72 -11.73
C ARG A 101 -14.70 -1.52 -11.27
N LYS A 102 -14.04 -0.48 -10.76
CA LYS A 102 -14.71 0.77 -10.35
C LYS A 102 -15.39 1.47 -11.54
N LYS A 103 -14.76 1.49 -12.71
CA LYS A 103 -15.38 2.01 -13.95
C LYS A 103 -16.62 1.19 -14.32
N ALA A 104 -16.55 -0.14 -14.28
CA ALA A 104 -17.67 -1.04 -14.59
C ALA A 104 -18.83 -0.94 -13.58
N GLN A 105 -18.51 -0.79 -12.29
CA GLN A 105 -19.50 -0.54 -11.24
C GLN A 105 -20.23 0.78 -11.48
N LYS A 106 -19.48 1.86 -11.77
CA LYS A 106 -20.05 3.19 -12.05
C LYS A 106 -20.95 3.19 -13.29
N SER A 107 -20.66 2.35 -14.28
CA SER A 107 -21.52 2.18 -15.46
C SER A 107 -22.69 1.21 -15.25
N GLY A 108 -22.84 0.62 -14.06
CA GLY A 108 -23.89 -0.35 -13.73
C GLY A 108 -23.68 -1.75 -14.33
N ALA A 109 -22.51 -2.02 -14.93
CA ALA A 109 -22.20 -3.31 -15.54
C ALA A 109 -21.78 -4.39 -14.53
N LEU A 110 -21.43 -3.98 -13.31
CA LEU A 110 -20.99 -4.86 -12.23
C LEU A 110 -21.70 -4.47 -10.92
N ASN A 111 -22.12 -5.45 -10.12
CA ASN A 111 -22.74 -5.19 -8.83
C ASN A 111 -21.68 -4.81 -7.77
N CYS A 112 -22.08 -4.00 -6.78
CA CYS A 112 -21.20 -3.38 -5.79
C CYS A 112 -20.44 -4.40 -4.91
N ALA A 113 -21.02 -5.58 -4.68
CA ALA A 113 -20.42 -6.64 -3.87
C ALA A 113 -19.14 -7.25 -4.49
N ASP A 114 -18.92 -7.05 -5.80
CA ASP A 114 -17.86 -7.74 -6.55
C ASP A 114 -16.54 -6.98 -6.62
N VAL A 115 -16.47 -5.70 -6.23
CA VAL A 115 -15.30 -4.84 -6.53
C VAL A 115 -14.06 -5.20 -5.69
N TYR A 116 -14.26 -5.70 -4.47
CA TYR A 116 -13.20 -6.15 -3.55
C TYR A 116 -13.40 -7.59 -3.06
N SER A 117 -14.29 -8.36 -3.71
CA SER A 117 -14.51 -9.77 -3.37
C SER A 117 -13.27 -10.59 -3.69
N GLY A 118 -13.08 -11.75 -3.03
CA GLY A 118 -12.00 -12.67 -3.39
C GLY A 118 -12.01 -13.05 -4.88
N GLN A 119 -13.21 -13.20 -5.46
CA GLN A 119 -13.40 -13.50 -6.88
C GLN A 119 -12.88 -12.40 -7.82
N ALA A 120 -12.91 -11.13 -7.40
CA ALA A 120 -12.35 -10.03 -8.20
C ALA A 120 -10.83 -10.12 -8.39
N TYR A 121 -10.13 -10.74 -7.44
CA TYR A 121 -8.68 -10.93 -7.48
C TYR A 121 -8.26 -12.23 -8.20
N GLU A 122 -9.16 -13.21 -8.35
CA GLU A 122 -8.89 -14.44 -9.12
C GLU A 122 -8.74 -14.18 -10.63
N ALA A 123 -9.27 -13.06 -11.16
CA ALA A 123 -9.19 -12.75 -12.59
C ALA A 123 -7.74 -12.59 -13.11
N ILE A 124 -6.83 -12.05 -12.29
CA ILE A 124 -5.40 -12.01 -12.64
C ILE A 124 -4.79 -13.41 -12.52
N ARG A 125 -5.15 -14.16 -11.47
CA ARG A 125 -4.65 -15.52 -11.26
C ARG A 125 -4.92 -16.41 -12.47
N GLU A 126 -6.12 -16.36 -13.05
CA GLU A 126 -6.44 -17.11 -14.28
C GLU A 126 -5.55 -16.72 -15.46
N LYS A 127 -5.22 -15.43 -15.63
CA LYS A 127 -4.32 -14.98 -16.71
C LYS A 127 -2.87 -15.43 -16.51
N LEU A 128 -2.50 -15.73 -15.27
CA LEU A 128 -1.18 -16.20 -14.90
C LEU A 128 -1.08 -17.73 -14.82
N LYS A 129 -2.21 -18.46 -14.90
CA LYS A 129 -2.23 -19.93 -14.98
C LYS A 129 -1.64 -20.39 -16.31
N GLY A 130 -0.33 -20.58 -16.34
CA GLY A 130 0.43 -20.94 -17.54
C GLY A 130 1.72 -20.14 -17.69
N GLU A 131 1.85 -19.05 -16.93
CA GLU A 131 3.12 -18.39 -16.70
C GLU A 131 3.91 -19.23 -15.68
N ASN A 132 5.21 -19.44 -15.90
CA ASN A 132 6.09 -20.16 -14.99
C ASN A 132 6.40 -19.29 -13.76
N ILE A 133 5.38 -19.02 -12.94
CA ILE A 133 5.43 -18.21 -11.73
C ILE A 133 5.27 -19.11 -10.52
N HIS A 134 6.08 -18.87 -9.49
CA HIS A 134 6.01 -19.56 -8.22
C HIS A 134 4.60 -19.50 -7.62
N PRO A 135 4.01 -20.65 -7.21
CA PRO A 135 2.65 -20.70 -6.69
C PRO A 135 2.39 -19.76 -5.51
N GLU A 136 3.38 -19.57 -4.63
CA GLU A 136 3.27 -18.67 -3.48
C GLU A 136 3.05 -17.21 -3.90
N LEU A 137 3.71 -16.76 -4.97
CA LEU A 137 3.57 -15.42 -5.51
C LEU A 137 2.20 -15.24 -6.21
N LEU A 138 1.71 -16.29 -6.87
CA LEU A 138 0.35 -16.30 -7.44
C LEU A 138 -0.74 -16.26 -6.36
N ASP A 139 -0.57 -17.01 -5.28
CA ASP A 139 -1.49 -17.00 -4.14
C ASP A 139 -1.45 -15.65 -3.42
N TYR A 140 -0.27 -15.04 -3.34
CA TYR A 140 -0.09 -13.70 -2.80
C TYR A 140 -0.84 -12.62 -3.59
N LEU A 141 -1.03 -12.76 -4.91
CA LEU A 141 -1.78 -11.77 -5.71
C LEU A 141 -3.22 -11.56 -5.26
N ALA A 142 -3.86 -12.59 -4.68
CA ALA A 142 -5.20 -12.46 -4.10
C ALA A 142 -5.21 -11.63 -2.79
N ALA A 143 -4.04 -11.42 -2.20
CA ALA A 143 -3.80 -10.72 -0.94
C ALA A 143 -3.03 -9.40 -1.11
N ALA A 144 -2.30 -9.19 -2.21
CA ALA A 144 -1.38 -8.07 -2.43
C ALA A 144 -2.01 -6.68 -2.23
N GLY A 145 -3.29 -6.51 -2.60
CA GLY A 145 -4.03 -5.26 -2.36
C GLY A 145 -4.74 -5.16 -1.00
N LYS A 146 -4.53 -6.12 -0.10
CA LYS A 146 -5.17 -6.19 1.24
C LYS A 146 -4.18 -6.00 2.38
N GLU A 147 -2.89 -5.92 2.10
CA GLU A 147 -1.86 -5.83 3.13
C GLU A 147 -1.32 -4.42 3.36
N THR A 148 -1.54 -3.51 2.40
CA THR A 148 -1.19 -2.11 2.53
C THR A 148 -2.44 -1.22 2.62
N GLY A 149 -2.25 0.03 3.03
CA GLY A 149 -3.31 1.01 3.20
C GLY A 149 -4.37 0.65 4.25
N HIS A 150 -5.44 1.46 4.29
CA HIS A 150 -6.43 1.45 5.37
C HIS A 150 -7.15 0.10 5.59
N ASN A 151 -7.38 -0.69 4.54
CA ASN A 151 -8.08 -1.98 4.63
C ASN A 151 -7.31 -3.02 5.46
N SER A 152 -5.99 -2.87 5.53
CA SER A 152 -5.10 -3.83 6.21
C SER A 152 -4.93 -3.52 7.70
N LEU A 153 -5.24 -2.30 8.16
CA LEU A 153 -4.88 -1.79 9.49
C LEU A 153 -5.44 -2.65 10.64
N MET A 154 -6.71 -3.05 10.57
CA MET A 154 -7.33 -3.93 11.57
C MET A 154 -6.58 -5.25 11.75
N SER A 155 -5.93 -5.70 10.68
CA SER A 155 -5.24 -6.96 10.62
C SER A 155 -3.90 -6.92 11.37
N PHE A 156 -3.32 -5.72 11.56
CA PHE A 156 -2.08 -5.46 12.27
C PHE A 156 -2.27 -5.19 13.76
N LEU A 157 -3.49 -5.01 14.25
CA LEU A 157 -3.72 -4.60 15.64
C LEU A 157 -4.47 -5.66 16.46
N GLN A 158 -4.11 -5.74 17.72
CA GLN A 158 -4.87 -6.42 18.77
C GLN A 158 -4.98 -5.52 19.98
N ILE A 159 -6.01 -5.77 20.80
CA ILE A 159 -6.22 -5.09 22.08
C ILE A 159 -6.18 -6.11 23.21
N ASP A 160 -5.51 -5.77 24.31
CA ASP A 160 -5.51 -6.61 25.51
C ASP A 160 -6.72 -6.34 26.42
N SER A 161 -6.79 -7.11 27.51
CA SER A 161 -7.84 -6.93 28.53
C SER A 161 -7.81 -5.56 29.20
N GLN A 162 -6.67 -4.89 29.21
CA GLN A 162 -6.43 -3.58 29.84
C GLN A 162 -6.75 -2.42 28.89
N GLY A 163 -6.81 -2.67 27.59
CA GLY A 163 -7.09 -1.67 26.56
C GLY A 163 -5.87 -1.12 25.86
N ALA A 164 -4.71 -1.73 26.08
CA ALA A 164 -3.50 -1.42 25.34
C ALA A 164 -3.56 -2.09 23.97
N ILE A 165 -3.13 -1.33 22.96
CA ILE A 165 -3.05 -1.78 21.57
C ILE A 165 -1.62 -2.25 21.31
N PHE A 166 -1.49 -3.38 20.63
CA PHE A 166 -0.20 -3.95 20.23
C PHE A 166 -0.27 -4.55 18.83
N LEU A 167 0.90 -4.71 18.19
CA LEU A 167 0.98 -5.34 16.88
C LEU A 167 0.54 -6.80 16.98
N ASN A 168 -0.32 -7.24 16.08
CA ASN A 168 -0.75 -8.62 15.99
C ASN A 168 0.47 -9.52 15.75
N PRO A 169 0.82 -10.42 16.69
CA PRO A 169 2.03 -11.25 16.60
C PRO A 169 1.95 -12.28 15.46
N LYS A 170 0.77 -12.48 14.85
CA LYS A 170 0.59 -13.35 13.68
C LYS A 170 1.04 -12.69 12.37
N ARG A 171 1.33 -11.38 12.37
CA ARG A 171 1.85 -10.68 11.20
C ARG A 171 3.34 -10.98 11.05
N THR A 172 3.69 -11.47 9.87
CA THR A 172 5.05 -11.75 9.47
C THR A 172 5.88 -10.46 9.35
N ASN A 173 7.20 -10.59 9.42
CA ASN A 173 8.10 -9.45 9.22
C ASN A 173 7.94 -8.85 7.82
N ALA A 174 7.83 -9.69 6.78
CA ALA A 174 7.61 -9.26 5.41
C ALA A 174 6.33 -8.42 5.25
N GLU A 175 5.20 -8.83 5.85
CA GLU A 175 3.96 -8.04 5.83
C GLU A 175 4.15 -6.66 6.47
N LYS A 176 4.83 -6.60 7.62
CA LYS A 176 5.11 -5.32 8.29
C LYS A 176 5.98 -4.42 7.40
N VAL A 177 7.02 -4.99 6.80
CA VAL A 177 7.96 -4.26 5.93
C VAL A 177 7.27 -3.73 4.68
N VAL A 178 6.44 -4.51 3.99
CA VAL A 178 5.72 -4.02 2.81
C VAL A 178 4.73 -2.92 3.19
N HIS A 179 3.98 -3.11 4.28
CA HIS A 179 3.03 -2.11 4.76
C HIS A 179 3.70 -0.77 5.07
N ILE A 180 4.78 -0.77 5.88
CA ILE A 180 5.48 0.47 6.22
C ILE A 180 6.20 1.06 5.01
N ALA A 181 6.74 0.25 4.10
CA ALA A 181 7.40 0.74 2.91
C ALA A 181 6.44 1.49 1.97
N ASP A 182 5.21 0.99 1.78
CA ASP A 182 4.16 1.73 1.05
C ASP A 182 3.76 3.01 1.81
N ASP A 183 3.52 2.91 3.12
CA ASP A 183 3.12 4.07 3.94
C ASP A 183 4.19 5.16 4.07
N MET A 184 5.45 4.83 3.78
CA MET A 184 6.56 5.78 3.75
C MET A 184 6.98 6.20 2.34
N THR A 185 6.37 5.64 1.29
CA THR A 185 6.68 6.01 -0.11
C THR A 185 5.59 6.92 -0.67
N SER A 186 5.97 8.16 -0.97
CA SER A 186 5.09 9.13 -1.63
C SER A 186 5.51 9.27 -3.09
N SER A 187 4.72 8.74 -4.03
CA SER A 187 4.87 8.98 -5.46
C SER A 187 3.79 9.98 -5.90
N THR A 188 4.14 11.26 -5.93
CA THR A 188 3.17 12.33 -6.13
C THR A 188 2.69 12.36 -7.57
N LEU A 189 1.37 12.39 -7.77
CA LEU A 189 0.81 12.66 -9.09
C LEU A 189 1.23 14.08 -9.51
N PRO A 190 1.72 14.26 -10.75
CA PRO A 190 2.19 15.55 -11.20
C PRO A 190 1.07 16.59 -11.12
N LYS A 191 1.32 17.69 -10.41
CA LYS A 191 0.47 18.89 -10.42
C LYS A 191 0.98 19.82 -11.51
N ASP A 192 0.09 20.36 -12.34
CA ASP A 192 0.38 21.49 -13.25
C ASP A 192 1.60 21.29 -14.16
N GLY A 193 1.75 20.10 -14.75
CA GLY A 193 2.84 19.82 -15.71
C GLY A 193 4.23 19.61 -15.07
N SER A 194 4.32 19.54 -13.74
CA SER A 194 5.52 19.06 -13.05
C SER A 194 5.80 17.59 -13.38
N GLU A 195 7.05 17.15 -13.21
CA GLU A 195 7.38 15.73 -13.31
C GLU A 195 6.95 14.99 -12.04
N GLU A 196 6.58 13.72 -12.17
CA GLU A 196 6.38 12.82 -11.03
C GLU A 196 7.67 12.74 -10.21
N GLN A 197 7.52 12.88 -8.88
CA GLN A 197 8.60 12.76 -7.91
C GLN A 197 8.24 11.73 -6.86
N THR A 198 9.24 10.96 -6.44
CA THR A 198 9.11 9.98 -5.37
C THR A 198 9.92 10.43 -4.17
N TYR A 199 9.36 10.27 -2.98
CA TYR A 199 9.98 10.63 -1.71
C TYR A 199 9.82 9.50 -0.70
N TYR A 200 10.84 9.28 0.13
CA TYR A 200 10.73 8.51 1.36
C TYR A 200 10.52 9.46 2.53
N VAL A 201 9.35 9.37 3.15
CA VAL A 201 8.87 10.30 4.18
C VAL A 201 8.12 9.54 5.26
N THR A 202 7.88 10.16 6.40
CA THR A 202 7.00 9.59 7.43
C THR A 202 5.57 9.44 6.91
N CYS A 203 4.76 8.60 7.58
CA CYS A 203 3.37 8.41 7.18
C CYS A 203 2.58 9.73 7.17
N GLU A 204 2.76 10.59 8.18
CA GLU A 204 2.08 11.89 8.27
C GLU A 204 2.46 12.82 7.11
N GLU A 205 3.75 12.83 6.74
CA GLU A 205 4.26 13.63 5.62
C GLU A 205 3.76 13.10 4.27
N ARG A 206 3.68 11.77 4.09
CA ARG A 206 3.06 11.18 2.89
C ARG A 206 1.61 11.62 2.76
N MET A 207 0.84 11.57 3.84
CA MET A 207 -0.57 11.97 3.84
C MET A 207 -0.73 13.43 3.42
N ALA A 208 0.17 14.31 3.85
CA ALA A 208 0.16 15.70 3.44
C ALA A 208 0.61 15.93 2.00
N LEU A 209 1.76 15.36 1.59
CA LEU A 209 2.29 15.48 0.21
C LEU A 209 1.30 14.95 -0.83
N SER A 210 0.59 13.88 -0.49
CA SER A 210 -0.41 13.27 -1.35
C SER A 210 -1.80 13.89 -1.22
N ASP A 211 -2.00 14.90 -0.37
CA ASP A 211 -3.29 15.58 -0.14
C ASP A 211 -4.42 14.61 0.25
N PHE A 212 -4.17 13.76 1.24
CA PHE A 212 -5.13 12.77 1.73
C PHE A 212 -6.45 13.38 2.22
N PRO A 213 -6.49 14.51 2.94
CA PRO A 213 -7.76 15.10 3.39
C PRO A 213 -8.74 15.37 2.25
N ASN A 214 -8.25 15.79 1.08
CA ASN A 214 -9.11 16.07 -0.07
C ASN A 214 -9.32 14.83 -0.95
N ARG A 215 -8.28 14.04 -1.22
CA ARG A 215 -8.39 12.86 -2.11
C ARG A 215 -9.07 11.66 -1.47
N TYR A 216 -8.93 11.51 -0.16
CA TYR A 216 -9.39 10.36 0.62
C TYR A 216 -10.08 10.82 1.91
N ALA A 217 -11.00 11.80 1.81
CA ALA A 217 -11.72 12.37 2.95
C ALA A 217 -12.37 11.31 3.86
N PHE A 218 -12.81 10.17 3.30
CA PHE A 218 -13.38 9.06 4.07
C PHE A 218 -12.41 8.50 5.12
N LEU A 219 -11.09 8.61 4.95
CA LEU A 219 -10.11 8.16 5.95
C LEU A 219 -10.19 8.93 7.27
N PHE A 220 -10.73 10.15 7.23
CA PHE A 220 -10.87 11.04 8.38
C PHE A 220 -12.28 10.96 9.00
N ILE A 221 -13.22 10.31 8.33
CA ILE A 221 -14.63 10.19 8.74
C ILE A 221 -14.93 8.77 9.20
N GLU A 222 -14.39 7.78 8.48
CA GLU A 222 -14.54 6.36 8.76
C GLU A 222 -13.32 5.84 9.55
N GLY A 223 -13.52 4.72 10.25
CA GLY A 223 -12.44 4.09 10.99
C GLY A 223 -12.86 2.80 11.67
N PHE A 224 -12.17 2.43 12.73
CA PHE A 224 -12.56 1.28 13.54
C PHE A 224 -12.15 1.45 15.01
N GLY A 225 -12.77 0.65 15.86
CA GLY A 225 -12.39 0.49 17.26
C GLY A 225 -12.57 -0.97 17.67
N PHE A 226 -12.48 -1.25 18.96
CA PHE A 226 -12.62 -2.61 19.49
C PHE A 226 -13.86 -2.73 20.36
N ASP A 227 -14.65 -3.77 20.15
CA ASP A 227 -15.79 -4.07 21.01
C ASP A 227 -15.34 -4.59 22.40
N ALA A 228 -16.30 -4.88 23.27
CA ALA A 228 -16.02 -5.39 24.61
C ALA A 228 -15.31 -6.76 24.61
N SER A 229 -15.41 -7.53 23.51
CA SER A 229 -14.70 -8.80 23.33
C SER A 229 -13.28 -8.64 22.78
N GLY A 230 -12.89 -7.41 22.42
CA GLY A 230 -11.61 -7.12 21.78
C GLY A 230 -11.59 -7.37 20.28
N LYS A 231 -12.76 -7.54 19.64
CA LYS A 231 -12.87 -7.68 18.19
C LYS A 231 -12.90 -6.30 17.53
N ALA A 232 -12.14 -6.12 16.45
CA ALA A 232 -12.19 -4.91 15.64
C ALA A 232 -13.55 -4.76 14.94
N VAL A 233 -14.12 -3.56 15.01
CA VAL A 233 -15.42 -3.19 14.42
C VAL A 233 -15.25 -1.89 13.63
N THR A 234 -15.54 -1.94 12.33
CA THR A 234 -15.51 -0.77 11.44
C THR A 234 -16.73 0.12 11.66
N ILE A 235 -16.52 1.43 11.57
CA ILE A 235 -17.55 2.46 11.73
C ILE A 235 -17.46 3.45 10.55
N ARG A 236 -18.62 3.82 9.99
CA ARG A 236 -18.72 4.77 8.87
C ARG A 236 -18.69 6.25 9.28
N ASP A 237 -18.86 6.53 10.56
CA ASP A 237 -18.75 7.87 11.13
C ASP A 237 -18.20 7.77 12.55
N ILE A 238 -16.94 8.17 12.73
CA ILE A 238 -16.23 8.16 14.01
C ILE A 238 -16.90 9.04 15.09
N ASN A 239 -17.81 9.95 14.70
CA ASN A 239 -18.55 10.80 15.62
C ASN A 239 -19.91 10.23 16.03
N SER A 240 -20.31 9.09 15.45
CA SER A 240 -21.60 8.44 15.74
C SER A 240 -21.67 7.87 17.16
N ASP A 241 -22.89 7.69 17.67
CA ASP A 241 -23.10 7.10 19.00
C ASP A 241 -22.63 5.63 19.10
N ASP A 242 -22.59 4.91 17.98
CA ASP A 242 -22.03 3.55 17.95
C ASP A 242 -20.51 3.57 18.09
N ALA A 243 -19.83 4.57 17.51
CA ALA A 243 -18.38 4.75 17.68
C ALA A 243 -18.01 4.98 19.16
N LYS A 244 -18.82 5.73 19.91
CA LYS A 244 -18.59 6.03 21.34
C LYS A 244 -18.63 4.79 22.24
N LYS A 245 -19.22 3.69 21.78
CA LYS A 245 -19.29 2.42 22.52
C LYS A 245 -18.03 1.56 22.35
N LEU A 246 -17.16 1.90 21.40
CA LEU A 246 -15.96 1.14 21.09
C LEU A 246 -14.74 1.66 21.86
N ARG A 247 -13.87 0.73 22.24
CA ARG A 247 -12.56 1.04 22.84
C ARG A 247 -11.60 1.44 21.74
N GLN A 248 -10.73 2.41 22.04
CA GLN A 248 -9.70 2.88 21.11
C GLN A 248 -10.27 3.28 19.74
N MET A 249 -11.47 3.86 19.70
CA MET A 249 -12.07 4.30 18.45
C MET A 249 -11.23 5.40 17.80
N LYS A 250 -10.84 5.21 16.54
CA LYS A 250 -10.07 6.19 15.76
C LYS A 250 -10.41 6.16 14.28
N SER A 251 -10.13 7.26 13.58
CA SER A 251 -10.23 7.32 12.12
C SER A 251 -9.20 6.39 11.47
N TYR A 252 -9.42 6.02 10.21
CA TYR A 252 -8.39 5.29 9.46
C TYR A 252 -7.10 6.10 9.33
N ALA A 253 -7.20 7.42 9.16
CA ALA A 253 -6.06 8.33 9.13
C ALA A 253 -5.20 8.21 10.41
N ASP A 254 -5.83 8.28 11.58
CA ASP A 254 -5.13 8.13 12.86
C ASP A 254 -4.53 6.73 13.02
N TRP A 255 -5.28 5.69 12.62
CA TRP A 255 -4.78 4.32 12.72
C TRP A 255 -3.58 4.07 11.81
N GLN A 256 -3.53 4.68 10.63
CA GLN A 256 -2.42 4.55 9.70
C GLN A 256 -1.13 5.09 10.33
N VAL A 257 -1.19 6.27 10.95
CA VAL A 257 -0.05 6.85 11.70
C VAL A 257 0.37 5.97 12.88
N ILE A 258 -0.59 5.45 13.65
CA ILE A 258 -0.29 4.60 14.82
C ILE A 258 0.34 3.29 14.40
N VAL A 259 -0.22 2.61 13.40
CA VAL A 259 0.32 1.34 12.88
C VAL A 259 1.71 1.58 12.29
N ALA A 260 1.92 2.66 11.54
CA ALA A 260 3.22 3.03 10.99
C ALA A 260 4.26 3.18 12.10
N LYS A 261 3.98 3.97 13.15
CA LYS A 261 4.88 4.15 14.31
C LYS A 261 5.16 2.86 15.05
N MET A 262 4.15 2.01 15.23
CA MET A 262 4.31 0.71 15.90
C MET A 262 5.21 -0.23 15.10
N ILE A 263 5.00 -0.32 13.77
CA ILE A 263 5.84 -1.11 12.88
C ILE A 263 7.26 -0.55 12.84
N ALA A 264 7.41 0.76 12.66
CA ALA A 264 8.73 1.40 12.60
C ALA A 264 9.53 1.19 13.89
N THR A 265 8.87 1.28 15.04
CA THR A 265 9.49 0.98 16.35
C THR A 265 9.95 -0.47 16.44
N ASP A 266 9.12 -1.42 15.99
CA ASP A 266 9.44 -2.85 16.00
C ASP A 266 10.65 -3.15 15.10
N LEU A 267 10.67 -2.58 13.89
CA LEU A 267 11.77 -2.74 12.93
C LEU A 267 13.05 -2.04 13.39
N GLN A 268 12.98 -0.81 13.92
CA GLN A 268 14.15 -0.11 14.45
C GLN A 268 14.80 -0.91 15.59
N LYS A 269 14.00 -1.48 16.51
CA LYS A 269 14.52 -2.34 17.58
C LYS A 269 15.28 -3.55 17.05
N ALA A 270 14.81 -4.14 15.94
CA ALA A 270 15.46 -5.29 15.32
C ALA A 270 16.74 -4.89 14.55
N LEU A 271 16.73 -3.74 13.87
CA LEU A 271 17.81 -3.29 12.99
C LEU A 271 18.91 -2.52 13.71
N ALA A 272 18.56 -1.74 14.74
CA ALA A 272 19.45 -0.86 15.49
C ALA A 272 18.88 -0.60 16.91
N PRO A 273 18.98 -1.57 17.84
CA PRO A 273 18.32 -1.51 19.15
C PRO A 273 18.71 -0.33 20.04
N ASP A 274 19.91 0.21 19.85
CA ASP A 274 20.44 1.34 20.61
C ASP A 274 20.16 2.71 19.96
N ASN A 275 19.53 2.72 18.77
CA ASN A 275 19.18 3.96 18.09
C ASN A 275 18.04 4.68 18.82
N LYS A 276 18.19 5.99 19.03
CA LYS A 276 17.25 6.86 19.76
C LYS A 276 16.53 7.87 18.86
N GLN A 277 16.80 7.84 17.56
CA GLN A 277 16.09 8.63 16.57
C GLN A 277 14.61 8.22 16.53
N ASP A 278 13.76 9.14 16.11
CA ASP A 278 12.39 8.79 15.74
C ASP A 278 12.39 7.56 14.80
N PRO A 279 11.59 6.52 15.08
CA PRO A 279 11.65 5.28 14.31
C PRO A 279 11.32 5.46 12.83
N GLU A 280 10.35 6.30 12.46
CA GLU A 280 10.01 6.51 11.05
C GLU A 280 11.15 7.27 10.35
N LEU A 281 11.69 8.32 10.98
CA LEU A 281 12.83 9.05 10.41
C LEU A 281 14.07 8.14 10.24
N PHE A 282 14.32 7.23 11.18
CA PHE A 282 15.40 6.25 11.05
C PHE A 282 15.22 5.37 9.80
N LEU A 283 13.99 4.92 9.52
CA LEU A 283 13.71 4.12 8.34
C LEU A 283 13.81 4.96 7.05
N CYS A 284 13.38 6.23 7.06
CA CYS A 284 13.58 7.16 5.94
C CYS A 284 15.07 7.33 5.61
N ASP A 285 15.91 7.60 6.62
CA ASP A 285 17.35 7.80 6.43
C ASP A 285 18.01 6.56 5.85
N ARG A 286 17.60 5.38 6.33
CA ARG A 286 18.08 4.09 5.81
C ARG A 286 17.66 3.84 4.35
N ALA A 287 16.52 4.37 3.93
CA ALA A 287 16.06 4.32 2.54
C ALA A 287 16.95 5.15 1.60
N ASN A 288 17.42 6.29 2.10
CA ASN A 288 18.20 7.29 1.37
C ASN A 288 19.73 7.04 1.41
N SER A 289 20.22 6.18 2.31
CA SER A 289 21.63 5.72 2.39
C SER A 289 21.94 4.57 1.46
#